data_AF-A0A536SFT0-F1
#
_entry.id   AF-A0A536SFT0-F1
#
_cell.length_a   1.000
_cell.length_b   1.000
_cell.length_c   1.000
_cell.angle_alpha   90.00
_cell.angle_beta   90.00
_cell.angle_gamma   90.00
#
_symmetry.space_group_name_H-M   'P 1'
#
loop_
_entity.id
_entity.type
_entity.pdbx_description
1 polymer ?
#
loop_
_entity_poly.entity_id
_entity_poly.type
_entity_poly.pdbx_seq_one_letter_code
_entity_poly.pdbx_strand_id
1 'polypeptide(L)'
;SRMFYVGEPSIQARRLVDITYECMWRGIRAVRPGARLGDIGAAIQAHAEAHGFSVVREFCGHGIGRRFHEEPQVLHYGKPGTGLSLQPGMTFTVEPMINAGKPAIRELADGWTIVTKDHSLSAQWEHTVAVSDGGYEVLTLSRGTPPPAS
;
A
#
# COMPACT_ATOMS: atom_id res chain seq x y z
N SER A 1 -1.21 -3.50 -8.66
CA SER A 1 -2.58 -3.12 -9.07
C SER A 1 -2.66 -1.61 -9.36
N ARG A 2 -3.79 -1.11 -9.91
CA ARG A 2 -4.02 0.32 -10.21
C ARG A 2 -5.50 0.69 -10.10
N MET A 3 -5.78 1.92 -9.67
CA MET A 3 -7.11 2.52 -9.71
C MET A 3 -7.41 3.22 -11.03
N PHE A 4 -8.69 3.17 -11.44
CA PHE A 4 -9.20 3.85 -12.63
C PHE A 4 -10.51 4.57 -12.28
N TYR A 5 -10.79 5.67 -12.98
CA TYR A 5 -12.10 6.31 -12.95
C TYR A 5 -12.93 5.85 -14.15
N VAL A 6 -14.20 5.52 -13.90
CA VAL A 6 -15.18 5.26 -14.96
C VAL A 6 -16.10 6.47 -15.02
N GLY A 7 -15.88 7.34 -16.00
CA GLY A 7 -16.52 8.66 -16.07
C GLY A 7 -15.86 9.70 -15.16
N GLU A 8 -16.57 10.79 -14.86
CA GLU A 8 -16.07 11.85 -13.97
C GLU A 8 -16.26 11.44 -12.50
N PRO A 9 -15.19 11.29 -11.71
CA PRO A 9 -15.29 10.92 -10.30
C PRO A 9 -15.79 12.10 -9.44
N SER A 10 -16.37 11.78 -8.28
CA SER A 10 -16.61 12.79 -7.25
C SER A 10 -15.29 13.34 -6.71
N ILE A 11 -15.33 14.54 -6.11
CA ILE A 11 -14.14 15.17 -5.49
C ILE A 11 -13.53 14.24 -4.43
N GLN A 12 -14.36 13.59 -3.61
CA GLN A 12 -13.89 12.67 -2.58
C GLN A 12 -13.23 11.42 -3.20
N ALA A 13 -13.83 10.83 -4.24
CA ALA A 13 -13.28 9.65 -4.91
C ALA A 13 -11.93 9.97 -5.58
N ARG A 14 -11.82 11.12 -6.23
CA ARG A 14 -10.56 11.61 -6.82
C ARG A 14 -9.48 11.73 -5.75
N ARG A 15 -9.78 12.47 -4.67
CA ARG A 15 -8.86 12.67 -3.54
C ARG A 15 -8.46 11.35 -2.88
N LEU A 16 -9.38 10.41 -2.70
CA LEU A 16 -9.07 9.10 -2.13
C LEU A 16 -8.06 8.34 -2.99
N VAL A 17 -8.29 8.28 -4.31
CA VAL A 17 -7.40 7.58 -5.25
C VAL A 17 -6.01 8.23 -5.29
N ASP A 18 -5.94 9.56 -5.30
CA ASP A 18 -4.68 10.32 -5.32
C ASP A 18 -3.88 10.10 -4.03
N ILE A 19 -4.52 10.22 -2.86
CA ILE A 19 -3.85 9.99 -1.58
C ILE A 19 -3.43 8.54 -1.41
N THR A 20 -4.19 7.58 -1.91
CA THR A 20 -3.80 6.15 -1.89
C THR A 20 -2.54 5.92 -2.73
N TYR A 21 -2.44 6.56 -3.90
CA TYR A 21 -1.26 6.49 -4.74
C TYR A 21 -0.03 7.11 -4.06
N GLU A 22 -0.21 8.26 -3.40
CA GLU A 22 0.84 8.90 -2.60
C GLU A 22 1.27 8.03 -1.40
N CYS A 23 0.32 7.39 -0.71
CA CYS A 23 0.59 6.43 0.36
C CYS A 23 1.53 5.31 -0.12
N MET A 24 1.19 4.65 -1.24
CA MET A 24 2.01 3.59 -1.82
C MET A 24 3.44 4.09 -2.06
N TRP A 25 3.62 5.26 -2.71
CA TRP A 25 4.94 5.81 -2.98
C TRP A 25 5.71 6.22 -1.73
N ARG A 26 5.04 6.75 -0.70
CA ARG A 26 5.69 7.04 0.59
C ARG A 26 6.17 5.77 1.28
N GLY A 27 5.39 4.69 1.22
CA GLY A 27 5.81 3.36 1.67
C GLY A 27 7.03 2.86 0.91
N ILE A 28 6.99 2.91 -0.43
CA ILE A 28 8.11 2.50 -1.30
C ILE A 28 9.38 3.32 -1.00
N ARG A 29 9.28 4.63 -0.79
CA ARG A 29 10.43 5.51 -0.47
C ARG A 29 11.10 5.18 0.85
N ALA A 30 10.41 4.52 1.78
CA ALA A 30 11.00 4.05 3.03
C ALA A 30 11.88 2.79 2.84
N VAL A 31 11.76 2.11 1.69
CA VAL A 31 12.50 0.89 1.39
C VAL A 31 13.96 1.21 1.09
N ARG A 32 14.86 0.67 1.92
CA ARG A 32 16.31 0.69 1.71
C ARG A 32 16.99 -0.34 2.62
N PRO A 33 18.22 -0.76 2.32
CA PRO A 33 18.99 -1.61 3.23
C PRO A 33 19.05 -1.03 4.65
N GLY A 34 18.78 -1.87 5.64
CA GLY A 34 18.79 -1.51 7.05
C GLY A 34 17.56 -0.76 7.56
N ALA A 35 16.65 -0.29 6.69
CA ALA A 35 15.32 0.13 7.12
C ALA A 35 14.51 -1.08 7.62
N ARG A 36 13.39 -0.86 8.30
CA ARG A 36 12.56 -1.93 8.84
C ARG A 36 11.15 -1.90 8.27
N LEU A 37 10.46 -3.04 8.25
CA LEU A 37 9.09 -3.15 7.73
C LEU A 37 8.13 -2.13 8.37
N GLY A 38 8.28 -1.84 9.67
CA GLY A 38 7.46 -0.86 10.37
C GLY A 38 7.62 0.56 9.84
N ASP A 39 8.74 0.90 9.19
CA ASP A 39 8.96 2.20 8.55
C ASP A 39 8.05 2.41 7.34
N ILE A 40 7.79 1.34 6.57
CA ILE A 40 6.87 1.35 5.42
C ILE A 40 5.45 1.64 5.91
N GLY A 41 4.98 0.87 6.89
CA GLY A 41 3.66 1.03 7.46
C GLY A 41 3.46 2.38 8.15
N ALA A 42 4.47 2.87 8.87
CA ALA A 42 4.41 4.19 9.51
C ALA A 42 4.31 5.33 8.47
N ALA A 43 5.06 5.25 7.37
CA ALA A 43 5.03 6.26 6.30
C ALA A 43 3.67 6.32 5.60
N ILE A 44 3.07 5.15 5.32
CA ILE A 44 1.73 5.04 4.73
C ILE A 44 0.67 5.59 5.68
N GLN A 45 0.65 5.09 6.92
CA GLN A 45 -0.35 5.46 7.91
C GLN A 45 -0.34 6.96 8.20
N ALA A 46 0.83 7.54 8.42
CA ALA A 46 0.96 8.96 8.72
C ALA A 46 0.36 9.82 7.59
N HIS A 47 0.56 9.44 6.33
CA HIS A 47 0.02 10.18 5.19
C HIS A 47 -1.50 10.02 5.06
N ALA A 48 -2.00 8.79 5.15
CA ALA A 48 -3.43 8.53 5.06
C ALA A 48 -4.22 9.28 6.16
N GLU A 49 -3.77 9.15 7.41
CA GLU A 49 -4.43 9.73 8.58
C GLU A 49 -4.37 11.27 8.57
N ALA A 50 -3.24 11.86 8.13
CA ALA A 50 -3.13 13.32 7.96
C ALA A 50 -4.13 13.89 6.94
N HIS A 51 -4.60 13.08 5.99
CA HIS A 51 -5.59 13.48 5.00
C HIS A 51 -7.03 13.12 5.38
N GLY A 52 -7.24 12.57 6.58
CA GLY A 52 -8.56 12.19 7.10
C GLY A 52 -9.06 10.85 6.59
N PHE A 53 -8.16 9.99 6.09
CA PHE A 53 -8.47 8.63 5.64
C PHE A 53 -7.95 7.59 6.64
N SER A 54 -8.41 6.35 6.51
CA SER A 54 -7.95 5.24 7.36
C SER A 54 -7.33 4.11 6.54
N VAL A 55 -6.49 3.31 7.20
CA VAL A 55 -5.78 2.18 6.58
C VAL A 55 -6.44 0.87 6.98
N VAL A 56 -6.72 0.01 6.01
CA VAL A 56 -7.17 -1.38 6.26
C VAL A 56 -6.08 -2.16 7.00
N ARG A 57 -6.46 -2.97 8.00
CA ARG A 57 -5.48 -3.62 8.91
C ARG A 57 -5.38 -5.13 8.74
N GLU A 58 -6.38 -5.72 8.12
CA GLU A 58 -6.56 -7.16 7.97
C GLU A 58 -5.80 -7.71 6.75
N PHE A 59 -5.43 -6.83 5.81
CA PHE A 59 -4.65 -7.16 4.63
C PHE A 59 -3.32 -6.41 4.60
N CYS A 60 -2.31 -7.05 4.05
CA CYS A 60 -0.95 -6.57 4.00
C CYS A 60 -0.32 -6.91 2.64
N GLY A 61 0.77 -6.23 2.30
CA GLY A 61 1.64 -6.70 1.24
C GLY A 61 2.36 -7.97 1.66
N HIS A 62 3.04 -8.59 0.71
CA HIS A 62 3.65 -9.90 0.91
C HIS A 62 4.97 -10.00 0.14
N GLY A 63 5.84 -10.90 0.60
CA GLY A 63 6.94 -11.39 -0.21
C GLY A 63 6.40 -12.07 -1.48
N ILE A 64 7.13 -11.93 -2.57
CA ILE A 64 6.76 -12.52 -3.86
C ILE A 64 8.00 -12.99 -4.61
N GLY A 65 7.90 -14.17 -5.21
CA GLY A 65 9.00 -14.79 -5.93
C GLY A 65 8.61 -16.13 -6.51
N ARG A 66 9.11 -17.23 -5.93
CA ARG A 66 8.74 -18.59 -6.36
C ARG A 66 7.33 -18.98 -5.94
N ARG A 67 6.84 -18.40 -4.84
CA ARG A 67 5.45 -18.50 -4.40
C ARG A 67 4.75 -17.18 -4.62
N PHE A 68 3.42 -17.25 -4.77
CA PHE A 68 2.59 -16.07 -5.00
C PHE A 68 2.56 -15.16 -3.77
N HIS A 69 2.26 -15.72 -2.59
CA HIS A 69 2.41 -15.05 -1.30
C HIS A 69 3.44 -15.79 -0.44
N GLU A 70 4.43 -15.05 0.07
CA GLU A 70 5.41 -15.53 1.04
C GLU A 70 5.80 -14.43 2.03
N GLU A 71 6.63 -14.75 3.02
CA GLU A 71 7.20 -13.74 3.91
C GLU A 71 8.12 -12.78 3.13
N PRO A 72 8.22 -11.50 3.53
CA PRO A 72 7.61 -10.90 4.73
C PRO A 72 6.16 -10.44 4.52
N GLN A 73 5.37 -10.43 5.59
CA GLN A 73 4.15 -9.62 5.65
C GLN A 73 4.47 -8.12 5.79
N VAL A 74 4.02 -7.31 4.83
CA VAL A 74 4.28 -5.86 4.77
C VAL A 74 3.04 -5.11 5.24
N LEU A 75 2.98 -4.79 6.53
CA LEU A 75 1.86 -4.03 7.09
C LEU A 75 1.88 -2.58 6.58
N HIS A 76 0.69 -2.06 6.25
CA HIS A 76 0.50 -0.68 5.77
C HIS A 76 0.27 0.33 6.91
N TYR A 77 0.43 -0.12 8.15
CA TYR A 77 0.35 0.65 9.38
C TYR A 77 1.46 0.16 10.32
N GLY A 78 1.94 1.01 11.23
CA GLY A 78 3.03 0.60 12.09
C GLY A 78 3.76 1.71 12.81
N LYS A 79 4.86 1.33 13.45
CA LYS A 79 5.75 2.23 14.18
C LYS A 79 7.14 2.24 13.52
N PRO A 80 7.76 3.42 13.34
CA PRO A 80 9.13 3.50 12.82
C PRO A 80 10.11 2.64 13.62
N GLY A 81 11.08 2.04 12.95
CA GLY A 81 12.15 1.25 13.56
C GLY A 81 11.70 -0.11 14.11
N THR A 82 10.53 -0.62 13.74
CA THR A 82 10.01 -1.92 14.21
C THR A 82 9.90 -2.95 13.10
N GLY A 83 9.88 -4.24 13.47
CA GLY A 83 9.79 -5.35 12.52
C GLY A 83 11.13 -5.75 11.90
N LEU A 84 11.07 -6.60 10.87
CA LEU A 84 12.22 -7.18 10.19
C LEU A 84 13.04 -6.09 9.46
N SER A 85 14.37 -6.23 9.50
CA SER A 85 15.30 -5.36 8.78
C SER A 85 15.37 -5.76 7.31
N LEU A 86 15.18 -4.80 6.42
CA LEU A 86 15.26 -4.97 4.98
C LEU A 86 16.71 -5.16 4.54
N GLN A 87 16.91 -6.11 3.62
CA GLN A 87 18.22 -6.49 3.10
C GLN A 87 18.18 -6.50 1.57
N PRO A 88 19.28 -6.14 0.88
CA PRO A 88 19.37 -6.29 -0.57
C PRO A 88 18.94 -7.68 -1.05
N GLY A 89 18.21 -7.74 -2.15
CA GLY A 89 17.68 -8.97 -2.75
C GLY A 89 16.29 -9.39 -2.23
N MET A 90 15.78 -8.79 -1.16
CA MET A 90 14.39 -9.01 -0.74
C MET A 90 13.42 -8.44 -1.78
N THR A 91 12.36 -9.18 -2.10
CA THR A 91 11.31 -8.77 -3.05
C THR A 91 9.94 -8.93 -2.42
N PHE A 92 9.13 -7.88 -2.42
CA PHE A 92 7.81 -7.86 -1.80
C PHE A 92 6.90 -6.80 -2.43
N THR A 93 5.60 -6.86 -2.14
CA THR A 93 4.62 -5.86 -2.56
C THR A 93 4.47 -4.74 -1.53
N VAL A 94 4.19 -3.54 -2.01
CA VAL A 94 3.66 -2.43 -1.21
C VAL A 94 2.32 -2.08 -1.81
N GLU A 95 1.23 -2.39 -1.09
CA GLU A 95 -0.12 -2.43 -1.66
C GLU A 95 -1.23 -1.82 -0.78
N PRO A 96 -1.05 -0.57 -0.28
CA PRO A 96 -1.95 -0.02 0.71
C PRO A 96 -3.40 0.10 0.23
N MET A 97 -4.31 -0.38 1.06
CA MET A 97 -5.75 -0.19 0.93
C MET A 97 -6.19 0.91 1.90
N ILE A 98 -6.72 2.01 1.35
CA ILE A 98 -7.09 3.21 2.09
C ILE A 98 -8.60 3.44 1.97
N ASN A 99 -9.25 3.65 3.11
CA ASN A 99 -10.69 3.87 3.19
C ASN A 99 -11.00 5.36 3.39
N ALA A 100 -12.07 5.82 2.75
CA ALA A 100 -12.63 7.16 2.97
C ALA A 100 -13.24 7.31 4.38
N GLY A 101 -13.74 6.20 4.94
CA GLY A 101 -14.31 6.14 6.29
C GLY A 101 -13.40 5.43 7.28
N LYS A 102 -13.95 4.49 8.04
CA LYS A 102 -13.28 3.75 9.12
C LYS A 102 -12.48 2.55 8.58
N PRO A 103 -11.48 2.04 9.35
CA PRO A 103 -10.60 0.97 8.87
C PRO A 103 -11.29 -0.40 8.81
N ALA A 104 -12.39 -0.59 9.55
CA ALA A 104 -13.05 -1.88 9.67
C ALA A 104 -13.66 -2.34 8.33
N ILE A 105 -13.45 -3.61 8.01
CA ILE A 105 -13.96 -4.26 6.81
C ILE A 105 -14.98 -5.36 7.14
N ARG A 106 -15.60 -5.91 6.10
CA ARG A 106 -16.49 -7.07 6.15
C ARG A 106 -16.33 -7.90 4.89
N GLU A 107 -16.21 -9.21 5.07
CA GLU A 107 -16.30 -10.18 3.98
C GLU A 107 -17.78 -10.44 3.62
N LEU A 108 -18.08 -10.51 2.32
CA LEU A 108 -19.41 -10.85 1.84
C LEU A 108 -19.62 -12.37 1.80
N ALA A 109 -20.87 -12.78 1.59
CA ALA A 109 -21.25 -14.20 1.61
C ALA A 109 -20.64 -15.04 0.48
N ASP A 110 -19.99 -14.41 -0.51
CA ASP A 110 -19.26 -15.11 -1.57
C ASP A 110 -17.89 -15.64 -1.11
N GLY A 111 -17.44 -15.29 0.10
CA GLY A 111 -16.18 -15.75 0.69
C GLY A 111 -14.93 -15.08 0.12
N TRP A 112 -15.09 -14.00 -0.66
CA TRP A 112 -13.99 -13.33 -1.35
C TRP A 112 -14.08 -11.82 -1.33
N THR A 113 -15.28 -11.27 -1.55
CA THR A 113 -15.44 -9.83 -1.68
C THR A 113 -15.32 -9.16 -0.33
N ILE A 114 -14.39 -8.23 -0.23
CA ILE A 114 -14.19 -7.40 0.94
C ILE A 114 -14.78 -6.02 0.70
N VAL A 115 -15.60 -5.56 1.64
CA VAL A 115 -16.15 -4.21 1.64
C VAL A 115 -15.79 -3.49 2.94
N THR A 116 -15.75 -2.16 2.93
CA THR A 116 -15.70 -1.38 4.17
C THR A 116 -16.97 -1.63 4.98
N LYS A 117 -16.85 -1.78 6.30
CA LYS A 117 -18.00 -2.04 7.18
C LYS A 117 -19.01 -0.88 7.21
N ASP A 118 -18.56 0.34 6.98
CA ASP A 118 -19.39 1.54 6.91
C ASP A 118 -19.85 1.92 5.49
N HIS A 119 -19.59 1.04 4.50
CA HIS A 119 -19.93 1.25 3.09
C HIS A 119 -19.32 2.50 2.43
N SER A 120 -18.28 3.08 3.03
CA SER A 120 -17.49 4.14 2.40
C SER A 120 -16.64 3.62 1.23
N LEU A 121 -16.11 4.53 0.41
CA LEU A 121 -15.20 4.16 -0.67
C LEU A 121 -13.87 3.65 -0.11
N SER A 122 -13.25 2.72 -0.83
CA SER A 122 -11.87 2.28 -0.62
C SER A 122 -11.09 2.32 -1.94
N ALA A 123 -9.79 2.54 -1.87
CA ALA A 123 -8.89 2.51 -3.02
C ALA A 123 -7.61 1.76 -2.68
N GLN A 124 -6.99 1.15 -3.70
CA GLN A 124 -5.73 0.43 -3.58
C GLN A 124 -4.82 0.71 -4.77
N TRP A 125 -3.53 0.86 -4.50
CA TRP A 125 -2.47 0.81 -5.50
C TRP A 125 -1.41 -0.18 -5.05
N GLU A 126 -0.71 -0.78 -6.00
CA GLU A 126 0.35 -1.75 -5.66
C GLU A 126 1.46 -1.75 -6.69
N HIS A 127 2.68 -1.86 -6.17
CA HIS A 127 3.86 -2.29 -6.91
C HIS A 127 4.60 -3.43 -6.21
N THR A 128 5.29 -4.24 -7.02
CA THR A 128 6.33 -5.15 -6.55
C THR A 128 7.66 -4.40 -6.52
N VAL A 129 8.38 -4.53 -5.42
CA VAL A 129 9.60 -3.79 -5.12
C VAL A 129 10.70 -4.77 -4.75
N ALA A 130 11.90 -4.55 -5.29
CA ALA A 130 13.12 -5.23 -4.84
C ALA A 130 13.98 -4.25 -4.03
N VAL A 131 14.54 -4.72 -2.91
CA VAL A 131 15.53 -3.95 -2.15
C VAL A 131 16.87 -4.06 -2.89
N SER A 132 17.43 -2.92 -3.30
CA SER A 132 18.75 -2.85 -3.94
C SER A 132 19.82 -2.43 -2.92
N ASP A 133 21.10 -2.46 -3.29
CA ASP A 133 22.20 -2.06 -2.40
C ASP A 133 22.13 -0.58 -1.97
N GLY A 134 21.46 0.27 -2.75
CA GLY A 134 21.33 1.70 -2.49
C GLY A 134 19.93 2.16 -2.06
N GLY A 135 18.92 1.28 -2.10
CA GLY A 135 17.53 1.68 -1.89
C GLY A 135 16.55 0.61 -2.37
N TYR A 136 15.83 0.93 -3.45
CA TYR A 136 14.80 0.06 -4.02
C TYR A 136 14.77 0.14 -5.55
N GLU A 137 14.22 -0.90 -6.17
CA GLU A 137 13.84 -0.97 -7.57
C GLU A 137 12.36 -1.35 -7.67
N VAL A 138 11.60 -0.64 -8.51
CA VAL A 138 10.18 -0.95 -8.74
C VAL A 138 10.04 -1.82 -9.98
N LEU A 139 9.69 -3.08 -9.80
CA LEU A 139 9.71 -4.10 -10.86
C LEU A 139 8.49 -4.07 -11.78
N THR A 140 7.40 -3.41 -11.35
CA THR A 140 6.13 -3.38 -12.08
C THR A 140 5.76 -2.00 -12.61
N LEU A 141 6.76 -1.14 -12.84
CA LEU A 141 6.54 0.10 -13.58
C LEU A 141 6.13 -0.21 -15.03
N SER A 142 5.15 0.54 -15.52
CA SER A 142 4.63 0.42 -16.88
C SER A 142 4.60 1.79 -17.53
N ARG A 143 4.53 1.84 -18.87
CA ARG A 143 4.39 3.10 -19.62
C ARG A 143 3.21 3.95 -19.16
N GLY A 144 2.13 3.30 -18.68
CA GLY A 144 0.94 4.00 -18.22
C GLY A 144 0.99 4.40 -16.75
N THR A 145 2.03 4.04 -15.99
CA THR A 145 2.11 4.41 -14.56
C THR A 145 2.25 5.92 -14.45
N PRO A 146 1.41 6.61 -13.66
CA PRO A 146 1.63 8.02 -13.37
C PRO A 146 3.05 8.25 -12.83
N PRO A 147 3.62 9.45 -12.97
CA PRO A 147 4.90 9.74 -12.34
C PRO A 147 4.78 9.56 -10.81
N PRO A 148 5.87 9.12 -10.13
CA PRO A 148 5.87 9.00 -8.68
C PRO A 148 5.40 10.31 -8.02
N ALA A 149 4.39 10.24 -7.17
CA ALA A 149 3.85 11.44 -6.53
C ALA A 149 4.91 12.08 -5.64
N SER A 150 5.20 13.37 -5.81
CA SER A 150 6.30 14.11 -5.14
C SER A 150 6.28 13.97 -3.62
#